data_AF-A0A6I1H4U6-F1
#
_entry.id   AF-A0A6I1H4U6-F1
#
_cell.length_a   1.000
_cell.length_b   1.000
_cell.length_c   1.000
_cell.angle_alpha   90.00
_cell.angle_beta   90.00
_cell.angle_gamma   90.00
#
_symmetry.space_group_name_H-M   'P 1'
#
loop_
_entity.id
_entity.type
_entity.pdbx_description
1 polymer ?
#
loop_
_entity_poly.entity_id
_entity_poly.type
_entity_poly.pdbx_seq_one_letter_code
_entity_poly.pdbx_strand_id
1 'polypeptide(L)'
;MRKYFITGLLILVPLAITAWVLNLVISTMDQSLLLVPGSTKPSVWFGHLVPPLSSIPGLGTVLTVLIVFFTGLLTNNLVGNYVVKLWEKLLQRIPIVNSLYSSVKQVSDTLFSPSGNAFRKAVLVPYPHQNSWTIAFLTGVPGGDAANHLVGDYVSVYVPTTPNPTSGFFLMMKRSDVVELDMSVDAALKYIVSMGVVAPAEVVAVPAPAAKE
;
A
#
# COMPACT_ATOMS: atom_id res chain seq x y z
N MET A 1 -8.29 23.24 31.93
CA MET A 1 -6.91 22.68 31.96
C MET A 1 -6.81 21.32 31.27
N ARG A 2 -7.48 20.26 31.77
CA ARG A 2 -7.38 18.90 31.19
C ARG A 2 -7.79 18.80 29.70
N LYS A 3 -8.83 19.53 29.29
CA LYS A 3 -9.29 19.58 27.88
C LYS A 3 -8.24 20.20 26.94
N TYR A 4 -7.61 21.31 27.33
CA TYR A 4 -6.54 21.95 26.56
C TYR A 4 -5.26 21.12 26.49
N PHE A 5 -4.89 20.44 27.57
CA PHE A 5 -3.76 19.51 27.59
C PHE A 5 -4.00 18.31 26.64
N ILE A 6 -5.19 17.71 26.69
CA ILE A 6 -5.57 16.60 25.80
C ILE A 6 -5.60 17.06 24.33
N THR A 7 -6.14 18.24 24.03
CA THR A 7 -6.13 18.80 22.66
C THR A 7 -4.71 19.07 22.17
N GLY A 8 -3.84 19.65 23.00
CA GLY A 8 -2.43 19.86 22.66
C GLY A 8 -1.70 18.53 22.40
N LEU A 9 -1.94 17.52 23.24
CA LEU A 9 -1.37 16.18 23.06
C LEU A 9 -1.87 15.51 21.77
N LEU A 10 -3.16 15.65 21.44
CA LEU A 10 -3.77 15.12 20.21
C LEU A 10 -3.18 15.71 18.93
N ILE A 11 -2.69 16.95 18.98
CA ILE A 11 -2.02 17.62 17.85
C ILE A 11 -0.53 17.27 17.82
N LEU A 12 0.13 17.25 18.98
CA LEU A 12 1.58 17.02 19.08
C LEU A 12 1.98 15.56 18.84
N VAL A 13 1.17 14.58 19.26
CA VAL A 13 1.50 13.16 19.12
C VAL A 13 1.64 12.74 17.66
N PRO A 14 0.71 13.05 16.74
CA PRO A 14 0.87 12.74 15.32
C PRO A 14 2.11 13.40 14.70
N LEU A 15 2.40 14.66 15.04
CA LEU A 15 3.60 15.37 14.56
C LEU A 15 4.91 14.79 15.09
N ALA A 16 4.92 14.34 16.35
CA ALA A 16 6.07 13.65 16.93
C ALA A 16 6.28 12.29 16.26
N ILE A 17 5.20 11.57 15.95
CA ILE A 17 5.27 10.29 15.22
C ILE A 17 5.79 10.49 13.80
N THR A 18 5.31 11.50 13.06
CA THR A 18 5.84 11.79 11.72
C THR A 18 7.32 12.17 11.76
N ALA A 19 7.73 13.03 12.70
CA ALA A 19 9.14 13.37 12.89
C ALA A 19 10.00 12.16 13.27
N TRP A 20 9.49 11.26 14.12
CA TRP A 20 10.17 10.03 14.50
C TRP A 20 10.32 9.06 13.31
N VAL A 21 9.25 8.86 12.53
CA VAL A 21 9.29 8.02 11.32
C VAL A 21 10.24 8.61 10.28
N LEU A 22 10.22 9.94 10.06
CA LEU A 22 11.16 10.61 9.16
C LEU A 22 12.61 10.39 9.63
N ASN A 23 12.89 10.54 10.93
CA ASN A 23 14.21 10.25 11.48
C ASN A 23 14.60 8.78 11.35
N LEU A 24 13.66 7.83 11.54
CA LEU A 24 13.90 6.39 11.36
C LEU A 24 14.26 6.07 9.92
N VAL A 25 13.51 6.62 8.95
CA VAL A 25 13.81 6.46 7.53
C VAL A 25 15.17 7.06 7.22
N ILE A 26 15.40 8.35 7.55
CA ILE A 26 16.66 9.07 7.29
C ILE A 26 17.86 8.32 7.87
N SER A 27 17.81 7.92 9.14
CA SER A 27 18.90 7.21 9.81
C SER A 27 19.15 5.82 9.23
N THR A 28 18.11 5.11 8.81
CA THR A 28 18.25 3.82 8.11
C THR A 28 18.91 4.02 6.74
N MET A 29 18.58 5.10 6.03
CA MET A 29 19.23 5.43 4.75
C MET A 29 20.69 5.84 4.95
N ASP A 30 21.01 6.62 5.98
CA ASP A 30 22.38 7.03 6.29
C ASP A 30 23.26 5.83 6.67
N GLN A 31 22.69 4.77 7.24
CA GLN A 31 23.41 3.52 7.51
C GLN A 31 23.79 2.76 6.22
N SER A 32 23.10 2.99 5.10
CA SER A 32 23.46 2.44 3.79
C SER A 32 24.73 3.07 3.18
N LEU A 33 25.10 4.30 3.62
CA LEU A 33 26.35 4.95 3.24
C LEU A 33 27.59 4.24 3.82
N LEU A 34 27.43 3.38 4.83
CA LEU A 34 28.51 2.56 5.39
C LEU A 34 28.87 1.34 4.52
N LEU A 35 28.05 0.99 3.53
CA LEU A 35 28.31 -0.11 2.58
C LEU A 35 29.21 0.32 1.40
N VAL A 36 29.54 1.61 1.29
CA VAL A 36 30.49 2.13 0.30
C VAL A 36 31.93 1.86 0.78
N PRO A 37 32.77 1.13 0.02
CA PRO A 37 34.16 0.87 0.39
C PRO A 37 34.92 2.17 0.66
N GLY A 38 35.71 2.20 1.74
CA GLY A 38 36.33 3.42 2.28
C GLY A 38 37.27 4.21 1.36
N SER A 39 37.52 3.75 0.13
CA SER A 39 38.39 4.39 -0.86
C SER A 39 37.74 5.53 -1.65
N THR A 40 36.42 5.75 -1.53
CA THR A 40 35.73 6.93 -2.07
C THR A 40 35.14 7.79 -0.97
N LYS A 41 35.89 8.00 0.12
CA LYS A 41 35.65 9.11 1.04
C LYS A 41 36.40 10.33 0.50
N PRO A 42 35.73 11.39 -0.02
CA PRO A 42 36.38 12.63 -0.46
C PRO A 42 36.93 13.46 0.72
N SER A 43 37.12 12.86 1.89
CA SER A 43 37.56 13.54 3.11
C SER A 43 39.08 13.71 3.20
N VAL A 44 39.87 13.13 2.30
CA VAL A 44 41.34 13.21 2.37
C VAL A 44 41.93 14.35 1.52
N TRP A 45 41.18 14.90 0.55
CA TRP A 45 41.68 15.98 -0.32
C TRP A 45 41.11 17.38 -0.04
N PHE A 46 39.90 17.51 0.52
CA PHE A 46 39.24 18.81 0.74
C PHE A 46 39.00 19.10 2.23
N GLY A 47 40.04 18.95 3.05
CA GLY A 47 39.96 19.00 4.52
C GLY A 47 39.51 20.31 5.19
N HIS A 48 39.26 21.41 4.46
CA HIS A 48 38.90 22.68 5.08
C HIS A 48 37.84 23.54 4.37
N LEU A 49 37.23 23.08 3.26
CA LEU A 49 36.28 23.89 2.48
C LEU A 49 34.87 23.29 2.37
N VAL A 50 34.67 22.03 2.78
CA VAL A 50 33.37 21.37 2.71
C VAL A 50 33.08 20.72 4.07
N PRO A 51 31.98 21.09 4.77
CA PRO A 51 31.55 20.36 5.96
C PRO A 51 31.39 18.87 5.65
N PRO A 52 31.64 17.97 6.61
CA PRO A 52 31.45 16.54 6.41
C PRO A 52 30.08 16.26 5.80
N LEU A 53 30.01 15.45 4.74
CA LEU A 53 28.77 15.10 4.05
C LEU A 53 27.74 14.41 5.00
N SER A 54 28.21 13.96 6.17
CA SER A 54 27.44 13.44 7.29
C SER A 54 26.69 14.49 8.13
N SER A 55 26.87 15.79 7.86
CA SER A 55 26.34 16.88 8.70
C SER A 55 25.08 17.53 8.13
N ILE A 56 24.56 17.07 6.99
CA ILE A 56 23.35 17.63 6.35
C ILE A 56 22.21 16.61 6.51
N PRO A 57 21.25 16.86 7.43
CA PRO A 57 20.07 16.01 7.59
C PRO A 57 19.29 15.95 6.26
N GLY A 58 18.98 14.74 5.78
CA GLY A 58 18.19 14.53 4.56
C GLY A 58 18.99 14.25 3.28
N LEU A 59 20.33 14.27 3.34
CA LEU A 59 21.18 13.91 2.19
C LEU A 59 21.04 12.41 1.83
N GLY A 60 20.87 11.53 2.80
CA GLY A 60 20.52 10.12 2.58
C GLY A 60 19.15 9.89 1.94
N THR A 61 18.17 10.75 2.25
CA THR A 61 16.85 10.74 1.60
C THR A 61 16.96 11.16 0.14
N VAL A 62 17.65 12.27 -0.14
CA VAL A 62 17.89 12.73 -1.51
C VAL A 62 18.64 11.65 -2.30
N LEU A 63 19.67 11.04 -1.70
CA LEU A 63 20.42 9.96 -2.32
C LEU A 63 19.53 8.75 -2.63
N THR A 64 18.66 8.34 -1.71
CA THR A 64 17.79 7.18 -1.97
C THR A 64 16.70 7.50 -2.97
N VAL A 65 16.12 8.70 -2.93
CA VAL A 65 15.19 9.16 -3.96
C VAL A 65 15.88 9.15 -5.33
N LEU A 66 17.13 9.62 -5.42
CA LEU A 66 17.91 9.55 -6.66
C LEU A 66 18.18 8.10 -7.08
N ILE A 67 18.59 7.21 -6.17
CA ILE A 67 18.81 5.79 -6.49
C ILE A 67 17.53 5.13 -7.00
N VAL A 68 16.39 5.33 -6.32
CA VAL A 68 15.09 4.80 -6.75
C VAL A 68 14.69 5.37 -8.11
N PHE A 69 14.87 6.68 -8.30
CA PHE A 69 14.56 7.36 -9.56
C PHE A 69 15.41 6.85 -10.72
N PHE A 70 16.74 6.76 -10.54
CA PHE A 70 17.65 6.22 -11.56
C PHE A 70 17.44 4.73 -11.80
N THR A 71 17.12 3.94 -10.77
CA THR A 71 16.76 2.53 -10.93
C THR A 71 15.48 2.40 -11.76
N GLY A 72 14.47 3.25 -11.51
CA GLY A 72 13.26 3.32 -12.32
C GLY A 72 13.54 3.72 -13.78
N LEU A 73 14.35 4.75 -14.00
CA LEU A 73 14.76 5.17 -15.34
C LEU A 73 15.51 4.08 -16.11
N LEU A 74 16.45 3.40 -15.46
CA LEU A 74 17.21 2.31 -16.07
C LEU A 74 16.29 1.14 -16.42
N THR A 75 15.36 0.78 -15.52
CA THR A 75 14.41 -0.32 -15.70
C THR A 75 13.39 -0.05 -16.81
N ASN A 76 13.07 1.22 -17.08
CA ASN A 76 12.18 1.63 -18.16
C ASN A 76 12.81 1.52 -19.57
N ASN A 77 14.11 1.24 -19.67
CA ASN A 77 14.79 1.01 -20.95
C ASN A 77 14.94 -0.49 -21.27
N LEU A 78 15.07 -0.84 -22.55
CA LEU A 78 15.17 -2.23 -23.03
C LEU A 78 16.27 -3.03 -22.32
N VAL A 79 17.40 -2.38 -22.02
CA VAL A 79 18.54 -3.00 -21.32
C VAL A 79 18.21 -3.27 -19.85
N GLY A 80 17.56 -2.35 -19.14
CA GLY A 80 17.22 -2.57 -17.73
C GLY A 80 16.17 -3.67 -17.57
N ASN A 81 15.17 -3.71 -18.45
CA ASN A 81 14.17 -4.78 -18.45
C ASN A 81 14.82 -6.16 -18.72
N TYR A 82 15.84 -6.22 -19.59
CA TYR A 82 16.61 -7.45 -19.81
C TYR A 82 17.42 -7.88 -18.56
N VAL A 83 18.08 -6.94 -17.89
CA VAL A 83 18.85 -7.20 -16.65
C VAL A 83 17.93 -7.67 -15.52
N VAL A 84 16.77 -7.04 -15.35
CA VAL A 84 15.76 -7.46 -14.35
C VAL A 84 15.28 -8.89 -14.62
N LYS A 85 14.95 -9.24 -15.87
CA LYS A 85 14.55 -10.61 -16.23
C LYS A 85 15.65 -11.64 -15.98
N LEU A 86 16.91 -11.28 -16.24
CA LEU A 86 18.05 -12.15 -15.96
C LEU A 86 18.22 -12.38 -14.45
N TRP A 87 18.04 -11.33 -13.65
CA TRP A 87 18.06 -11.40 -12.20
C TRP A 87 16.94 -12.28 -11.65
N GLU A 88 15.71 -12.10 -12.14
CA GLU A 88 14.57 -12.95 -11.79
C GLU A 88 14.84 -14.43 -12.09
N LYS A 89 15.43 -14.73 -13.25
CA LYS A 89 15.80 -16.09 -13.65
C LYS A 89 16.85 -16.72 -12.73
N LEU A 90 17.74 -15.91 -12.15
CA LEU A 90 18.71 -16.38 -11.16
C LEU A 90 18.02 -16.67 -9.81
N LEU A 91 17.14 -15.77 -9.36
CA LEU A 91 16.37 -15.96 -8.11
C LEU A 91 15.45 -17.19 -8.18
N GLN A 92 14.88 -17.47 -9.36
CA GLN A 92 14.04 -18.64 -9.62
C GLN A 92 14.75 -19.99 -9.40
N ARG A 93 16.08 -20.03 -9.45
CA ARG A 93 16.85 -21.26 -9.21
C ARG A 93 17.00 -21.63 -7.74
N ILE A 94 16.66 -20.72 -6.82
CA ILE A 94 16.76 -20.96 -5.38
C ILE A 94 15.34 -21.24 -4.86
N PRO A 95 15.00 -22.49 -4.50
CA PRO A 95 13.61 -22.91 -4.26
C PRO A 95 12.83 -22.07 -3.24
N ILE A 96 13.50 -21.64 -2.16
CA ILE A 96 12.87 -20.85 -1.08
C ILE A 96 12.74 -19.37 -1.47
N VAL A 97 13.78 -18.81 -2.08
CA VAL A 97 13.82 -17.39 -2.50
C VAL A 97 12.84 -17.13 -3.63
N ASN A 98 12.69 -18.09 -4.55
CA ASN A 98 11.74 -18.02 -5.64
C ASN A 98 10.30 -17.84 -5.11
N SER A 99 9.87 -18.71 -4.18
CA SER A 99 8.52 -18.65 -3.60
C SER A 99 8.22 -17.30 -2.94
N LEU A 100 9.15 -16.78 -2.14
CA LEU A 100 8.96 -15.51 -1.43
C LEU A 100 8.98 -14.31 -2.39
N TYR A 101 9.97 -14.26 -3.27
CA TYR A 101 10.12 -13.19 -4.26
C TYR A 101 8.95 -13.19 -5.25
N SER A 102 8.51 -14.35 -5.74
CA SER A 102 7.38 -14.47 -6.66
C SER A 102 6.08 -14.01 -6.02
N SER A 103 5.86 -14.31 -4.73
CA SER A 103 4.65 -13.91 -4.02
C SER A 103 4.60 -12.39 -3.82
N VAL A 104 5.71 -11.80 -3.37
CA VAL A 104 5.82 -10.34 -3.20
C VAL A 104 5.71 -9.63 -4.56
N LYS A 105 6.43 -10.13 -5.58
CA LYS A 105 6.36 -9.58 -6.93
C LYS A 105 4.96 -9.69 -7.52
N GLN A 106 4.26 -10.81 -7.32
CA GLN A 106 2.89 -10.98 -7.79
C GLN A 106 1.94 -9.99 -7.11
N VAL A 107 2.08 -9.76 -5.80
CA VAL A 107 1.31 -8.75 -5.07
C VAL A 107 1.65 -7.35 -5.57
N SER A 108 2.94 -7.02 -5.76
CA SER A 108 3.36 -5.73 -6.32
C SER A 108 2.87 -5.54 -7.75
N ASP A 109 3.03 -6.52 -8.63
CA ASP A 109 2.55 -6.47 -10.01
C ASP A 109 1.03 -6.33 -10.06
N THR A 110 0.30 -6.94 -9.11
CA THR A 110 -1.17 -6.80 -9.02
C THR A 110 -1.57 -5.40 -8.53
N LEU A 111 -0.87 -4.85 -7.54
CA LEU A 111 -1.12 -3.51 -6.98
C LEU A 111 -0.70 -2.38 -7.91
N PHE A 112 0.37 -2.58 -8.69
CA PHE A 112 1.04 -1.55 -9.50
C PHE A 112 0.99 -1.84 -11.02
N SER A 113 0.17 -2.80 -11.45
CA SER A 113 -0.07 -3.04 -12.88
C SER A 113 -0.53 -1.75 -13.56
N PRO A 114 -0.05 -1.43 -14.78
CA PRO A 114 -0.59 -0.33 -15.59
C PRO A 114 -2.09 -0.48 -15.92
N SER A 115 -2.65 -1.69 -15.79
CA SER A 115 -4.10 -1.95 -15.82
C SER A 115 -4.78 -1.74 -14.45
N GLY A 116 -4.15 -0.91 -13.62
CA GLY A 116 -4.21 -0.87 -12.17
C GLY A 116 -5.60 -0.80 -11.57
N ASN A 117 -5.96 -1.88 -10.89
CA ASN A 117 -7.02 -1.89 -9.89
C ASN A 117 -6.97 -3.21 -9.09
N ALA A 118 -6.05 -3.33 -8.13
CA ALA A 118 -6.17 -4.38 -7.10
C ALA A 118 -7.42 -4.16 -6.22
N PHE A 119 -7.92 -2.93 -6.16
CA PHE A 119 -9.20 -2.55 -5.56
C PHE A 119 -9.96 -1.68 -6.57
N ARG A 120 -10.72 -2.33 -7.47
CA ARG A 120 -11.43 -1.64 -8.57
C ARG A 120 -12.45 -0.62 -8.07
N LYS A 121 -13.10 -0.95 -6.96
CA LYS A 121 -14.24 -0.19 -6.46
C LYS A 121 -14.52 -0.56 -5.01
N ALA A 122 -15.01 0.40 -4.24
CA ALA A 122 -15.63 0.13 -2.95
C ALA A 122 -17.01 -0.51 -3.20
N VAL A 123 -17.33 -1.54 -2.44
CA VAL A 123 -18.60 -2.25 -2.54
C VAL A 123 -19.18 -2.45 -1.13
N LEU A 124 -20.50 -2.59 -1.05
CA LEU A 124 -21.20 -2.94 0.17
C LEU A 124 -21.67 -4.39 0.05
N VAL A 125 -21.34 -5.21 1.04
CA VAL A 125 -21.64 -6.65 1.03
C VAL A 125 -22.21 -7.10 2.38
N PRO A 126 -23.09 -8.12 2.40
CA PRO A 126 -23.55 -8.70 3.65
C PRO A 126 -22.42 -9.49 4.34
N TYR A 127 -22.10 -9.12 5.58
CA TYR A 127 -21.06 -9.77 6.38
C TYR A 127 -21.16 -9.36 7.87
N PRO A 128 -20.98 -10.27 8.85
CA PRO A 128 -20.72 -11.69 8.69
C PRO A 128 -22.00 -12.52 8.48
N HIS A 129 -23.18 -11.88 8.52
CA HIS A 129 -24.47 -12.51 8.24
C HIS A 129 -25.36 -11.58 7.40
N GLN A 130 -26.44 -12.14 6.85
CA GLN A 130 -27.36 -11.50 5.90
C GLN A 130 -28.06 -10.20 6.34
N ASN A 131 -28.06 -9.88 7.63
CA ASN A 131 -28.67 -8.65 8.18
C ASN A 131 -27.61 -7.63 8.65
N SER A 132 -26.34 -7.84 8.30
CA SER A 132 -25.23 -6.94 8.63
C SER A 132 -24.45 -6.64 7.35
N TRP A 133 -24.06 -5.38 7.17
CA TRP A 133 -23.38 -4.91 5.96
C TRP A 133 -22.01 -4.35 6.32
N THR A 134 -21.05 -4.59 5.44
CA THR A 134 -19.71 -4.01 5.54
C THR A 134 -19.24 -3.48 4.20
N ILE A 135 -18.31 -2.53 4.26
CA ILE A 135 -17.60 -2.06 3.08
C ILE A 135 -16.47 -3.04 2.78
N ALA A 136 -16.39 -3.44 1.53
CA ALA A 136 -15.37 -4.31 0.98
C ALA A 136 -14.82 -3.71 -0.31
N PHE A 137 -13.83 -4.35 -0.90
CA PHE A 137 -13.22 -3.90 -2.15
C PHE A 137 -13.23 -5.02 -3.19
N LEU A 138 -13.64 -4.68 -4.40
CA LEU A 138 -13.64 -5.64 -5.52
C LEU A 138 -12.21 -5.89 -5.98
N THR A 139 -11.77 -7.14 -5.88
CA THR A 139 -10.40 -7.58 -6.19
C THR A 139 -10.31 -8.36 -7.49
N GLY A 140 -11.41 -8.95 -7.97
CA GLY A 140 -11.44 -9.68 -9.23
C GLY A 140 -12.61 -10.64 -9.35
N VAL A 141 -12.39 -11.72 -10.08
CA VAL A 141 -13.30 -12.86 -10.23
C VAL A 141 -12.61 -14.14 -9.75
N PRO A 142 -13.35 -15.12 -9.18
CA PRO A 142 -12.77 -16.39 -8.81
C PRO A 142 -12.06 -17.06 -9.98
N GLY A 143 -10.86 -17.59 -9.74
CA GLY A 143 -10.06 -18.30 -10.74
C GLY A 143 -9.52 -19.63 -10.20
N GLY A 144 -8.93 -20.42 -11.10
CA GLY A 144 -8.38 -21.74 -10.76
C GLY A 144 -9.46 -22.73 -10.33
N ASP A 145 -9.09 -23.67 -9.46
CA ASP A 145 -9.99 -24.76 -9.05
C ASP A 145 -11.21 -24.27 -8.26
N ALA A 146 -11.07 -23.19 -7.49
CA ALA A 146 -12.18 -22.59 -6.74
C ALA A 146 -13.34 -22.17 -7.66
N ALA A 147 -13.05 -21.72 -8.89
CA ALA A 147 -14.08 -21.35 -9.86
C ALA A 147 -14.93 -22.55 -10.31
N ASN A 148 -14.36 -23.76 -10.35
CA ASN A 148 -15.08 -24.98 -10.73
C ASN A 148 -16.20 -25.36 -9.75
N HIS A 149 -16.11 -24.87 -8.51
CA HIS A 149 -17.07 -25.15 -7.45
C HIS A 149 -18.13 -24.05 -7.28
N LEU A 150 -18.03 -22.97 -8.04
CA LEU A 150 -18.94 -21.82 -7.97
C LEU A 150 -19.80 -21.77 -9.22
N VAL A 151 -21.09 -22.08 -9.07
CA VAL A 151 -22.04 -22.08 -10.18
C VAL A 151 -22.71 -20.71 -10.28
N GLY A 152 -22.39 -19.97 -11.33
CA GLY A 152 -23.00 -18.67 -11.64
C GLY A 152 -21.97 -17.53 -11.68
N ASP A 153 -22.47 -16.29 -11.60
CA ASP A 153 -21.63 -15.10 -11.64
C ASP A 153 -21.16 -14.70 -10.24
N TYR A 154 -19.86 -14.89 -10.00
CA TYR A 154 -19.20 -14.62 -8.73
C TYR A 154 -18.10 -13.58 -8.88
N VAL A 155 -17.91 -12.80 -7.82
CA VAL A 155 -16.84 -11.81 -7.68
C VAL A 155 -16.01 -12.10 -6.44
N SER A 156 -14.74 -11.74 -6.51
CA SER A 156 -13.81 -11.81 -5.40
C SER A 156 -13.73 -10.46 -4.71
N VAL A 157 -13.98 -10.44 -3.40
CA VAL A 157 -13.98 -9.22 -2.57
C VAL A 157 -13.06 -9.37 -1.37
N TYR A 158 -12.41 -8.28 -1.00
CA TYR A 158 -11.61 -8.16 0.23
C TYR A 158 -12.36 -7.35 1.28
N VAL A 159 -12.61 -7.97 2.44
CA VAL A 159 -13.24 -7.34 3.59
C VAL A 159 -12.16 -6.99 4.62
N PRO A 160 -11.77 -5.72 4.78
CA PRO A 160 -10.73 -5.33 5.72
C PRO A 160 -11.21 -5.39 7.18
N THR A 161 -10.27 -5.56 8.10
CA THR A 161 -10.50 -5.34 9.54
C THR A 161 -10.38 -3.87 9.91
N THR A 162 -11.08 -3.45 10.95
CA THR A 162 -10.98 -2.11 11.55
C THR A 162 -10.22 -2.16 12.88
N PRO A 163 -9.51 -1.09 13.28
CA PRO A 163 -9.18 0.10 12.48
C PRO A 163 -8.01 -0.13 11.49
N ASN A 164 -7.34 -1.29 11.55
CA ASN A 164 -6.18 -1.61 10.74
C ASN A 164 -6.55 -2.48 9.51
N PRO A 165 -6.57 -1.92 8.29
CA PRO A 165 -7.04 -2.62 7.08
C PRO A 165 -5.98 -3.50 6.41
N THR A 166 -4.85 -3.76 7.10
CA THR A 166 -3.78 -4.64 6.61
C THR A 166 -4.13 -6.13 6.70
N SER A 167 -5.11 -6.48 7.53
CA SER A 167 -5.73 -7.80 7.60
C SER A 167 -7.19 -7.75 7.19
N GLY A 168 -7.74 -8.90 6.84
CA GLY A 168 -9.12 -9.01 6.39
C GLY A 168 -9.47 -10.41 5.93
N PHE A 169 -10.64 -10.53 5.34
CA PHE A 169 -11.15 -11.76 4.76
C PHE A 169 -11.23 -11.64 3.25
N PHE A 170 -10.92 -12.74 2.57
CA PHE A 170 -11.13 -12.88 1.13
C PHE A 170 -12.38 -13.71 0.92
N LEU A 171 -13.39 -13.12 0.27
CA LEU A 171 -14.67 -13.76 0.03
C LEU A 171 -14.96 -13.86 -1.46
N MET A 172 -15.61 -14.93 -1.86
CA MET A 172 -16.18 -15.10 -3.20
C MET A 172 -17.70 -15.05 -3.06
N MET A 173 -18.34 -14.04 -3.64
CA MET A 173 -19.77 -13.76 -3.46
C MET A 173 -20.46 -13.67 -4.81
N LYS A 174 -21.75 -14.01 -4.88
CA LYS A 174 -22.53 -13.81 -6.10
C LYS A 174 -22.56 -12.32 -6.42
N ARG A 175 -22.40 -11.96 -7.70
CA ARG A 175 -22.45 -10.55 -8.12
C ARG A 175 -23.77 -9.87 -7.73
N SER A 176 -24.87 -10.62 -7.65
CA SER A 176 -26.19 -10.12 -7.19
C SER A 176 -26.21 -9.61 -5.76
N ASP A 177 -25.30 -10.09 -4.90
CA ASP A 177 -25.28 -9.80 -3.47
C ASP A 177 -24.28 -8.69 -3.13
N VAL A 178 -23.65 -8.11 -4.15
CA VAL A 178 -22.61 -7.08 -4.04
C VAL A 178 -23.14 -5.77 -4.61
N VAL A 179 -23.23 -4.73 -3.77
CA VAL A 179 -23.68 -3.40 -4.17
C VAL A 179 -22.45 -2.53 -4.43
N GLU A 180 -22.28 -2.05 -5.66
CA GLU A 180 -21.20 -1.11 -5.97
C GLU A 180 -21.50 0.26 -5.34
N LEU A 181 -20.51 0.82 -4.65
CA LEU A 181 -20.62 2.16 -4.06
C LEU A 181 -20.04 3.21 -5.00
N ASP A 182 -20.62 4.41 -4.97
CA ASP A 182 -20.17 5.56 -5.77
C ASP A 182 -19.03 6.37 -5.10
N MET A 183 -18.60 5.96 -3.91
CA MET A 183 -17.47 6.59 -3.21
C MET A 183 -16.12 6.07 -3.71
N SER A 184 -15.08 6.90 -3.58
CA SER A 184 -13.72 6.47 -3.90
C SER A 184 -13.20 5.44 -2.89
N VAL A 185 -12.24 4.61 -3.32
CA VAL A 185 -11.55 3.63 -2.46
C VAL A 185 -10.89 4.32 -1.26
N ASP A 186 -10.28 5.48 -1.46
CA ASP A 186 -9.66 6.27 -0.38
C ASP A 186 -10.69 6.76 0.65
N ALA A 187 -11.85 7.22 0.21
CA ALA A 187 -12.92 7.65 1.10
C ALA A 187 -13.48 6.47 1.92
N ALA A 188 -13.67 5.31 1.29
CA ALA A 188 -14.05 4.07 1.97
C ALA A 188 -13.00 3.65 3.02
N LEU A 189 -11.71 3.67 2.67
CA LEU A 189 -10.62 3.35 3.60
C LEU A 189 -10.58 4.29 4.80
N LYS A 190 -10.72 5.61 4.59
CA LYS A 190 -10.81 6.59 5.68
C LYS A 190 -11.97 6.29 6.62
N TYR A 191 -13.13 5.92 6.06
CA TYR A 191 -14.31 5.58 6.85
C TYR A 191 -14.09 4.31 7.70
N ILE A 192 -13.49 3.27 7.11
CA ILE A 192 -13.14 2.01 7.78
C ILE A 192 -12.10 2.25 8.89
N VAL A 193 -11.00 2.96 8.59
CA VAL A 193 -9.91 3.24 9.56
C VAL A 193 -10.40 4.08 10.72
N SER A 194 -11.32 5.02 10.46
CA SER A 194 -11.95 5.82 11.51
C SER A 194 -13.04 5.07 12.30
N MET A 195 -13.22 3.76 12.06
CA MET A 195 -14.26 2.94 12.69
C MET A 195 -15.67 3.52 12.50
N GLY A 196 -15.92 4.15 11.36
CA GLY A 196 -17.21 4.76 11.05
C GLY A 196 -17.41 6.19 11.57
N VAL A 197 -16.39 6.82 12.16
CA VAL A 197 -16.51 8.17 12.74
C VAL A 197 -16.38 9.27 11.68
N VAL A 198 -15.59 9.04 10.63
CA VAL A 198 -15.34 10.03 9.55
C VAL A 198 -16.06 9.61 8.28
N ALA A 199 -17.33 10.01 8.16
CA ALA A 199 -18.16 9.67 7.01
C ALA A 199 -17.61 10.29 5.70
N PRO A 200 -17.65 9.57 4.57
CA PRO A 200 -17.39 10.12 3.24
C PRO A 200 -18.34 11.27 2.92
N ALA A 201 -17.89 12.25 2.13
CA ALA A 201 -18.74 13.35 1.67
C ALA A 201 -19.97 12.81 0.90
N GLU A 202 -21.13 13.45 1.10
CA GLU A 202 -22.43 12.99 0.57
C GLU A 202 -22.38 12.73 -0.94
N VAL A 203 -22.68 11.48 -1.32
CA VAL A 203 -23.23 11.18 -2.64
C VAL A 203 -24.74 11.26 -2.50
N VAL A 204 -25.38 12.08 -3.34
CA VAL A 204 -26.84 12.32 -3.34
C VAL A 204 -27.57 10.97 -3.32
N ALA A 205 -28.31 10.69 -2.25
CA ALA A 205 -29.01 9.43 -2.09
C ALA A 205 -30.04 9.22 -3.21
N VAL A 206 -29.93 8.11 -3.94
CA VAL A 206 -31.03 7.61 -4.75
C VAL A 206 -32.08 7.04 -3.78
N PRO A 207 -33.33 7.54 -3.80
CA PRO A 207 -34.36 7.09 -2.85
C PRO A 207 -34.58 5.58 -3.00
N ALA A 208 -34.66 4.89 -1.86
CA ALA A 208 -34.92 3.46 -1.82
C ALA A 208 -36.26 3.13 -2.51
N PRO A 209 -36.34 2.04 -3.29
CA PRO A 209 -37.61 1.62 -3.87
C PRO A 209 -38.60 1.32 -2.74
N ALA A 210 -39.78 1.93 -2.81
CA ALA A 210 -40.84 1.75 -1.83
C ALA A 210 -41.15 0.26 -1.65
N ALA A 211 -41.16 -0.19 -0.39
CA ALA A 211 -41.60 -1.54 -0.04
C ALA A 211 -43.02 -1.73 -0.57
N LYS A 212 -43.22 -2.77 -1.39
CA LYS A 212 -44.57 -3.20 -1.75
C LYS A 212 -45.19 -3.84 -0.50
N GLU A 213 -46.29 -3.26 -0.02
CA GLU A 213 -47.18 -3.85 0.98
C GLU A 213 -47.76 -5.19 0.53
#